data_AF-A0A9Q3KN68-F1
#
_entry.id   AF-A0A9Q3KN68-F1
#
_cell.length_a   1.000
_cell.length_b   1.000
_cell.length_c   1.000
_cell.angle_alpha   90.00
_cell.angle_beta   90.00
_cell.angle_gamma   90.00
#
_symmetry.space_group_name_H-M   'P 1'
#
loop_
_entity.id
_entity.type
_entity.pdbx_description
1 polymer ?
#
loop_
_entity_poly.entity_id
_entity_poly.type
_entity_poly.pdbx_seq_one_letter_code
_entity_poly.pdbx_strand_id
1 'polypeptide(L)'
;MTQERIKAYEKIRKALTEAPLLLMPDWNIPFKLYIDAFADGLGAALHQAQIIDDKPTEGPVCYISRQIKPTESRYGASQMECLCLV
;
A
#
# COMPACT_ATOMS: atom_id res chain seq x y z
N MET A 1 3.16 -14.50 -25.35
CA MET A 1 3.32 -13.79 -24.07
C MET A 1 4.31 -12.66 -24.30
N THR A 2 3.95 -11.39 -24.09
CA THR A 2 4.83 -10.25 -24.42
C THR A 2 5.96 -10.10 -23.40
N GLN A 3 7.08 -9.49 -23.79
CA GLN A 3 8.22 -9.28 -22.89
C GLN A 3 7.83 -8.46 -21.64
N GLU A 4 6.93 -7.48 -21.80
CA GLU A 4 6.40 -6.68 -20.68
C GLU A 4 5.60 -7.52 -19.68
N ARG A 5 4.79 -8.46 -20.16
CA ARG A 5 4.01 -9.36 -19.29
C ARG A 5 4.91 -10.26 -18.47
N ILE A 6 6.00 -10.75 -19.06
CA ILE A 6 6.99 -11.58 -18.36
C ILE A 6 7.68 -10.74 -17.26
N LYS A 7 8.11 -9.51 -17.59
CA LYS A 7 8.72 -8.59 -16.61
C LYS A 7 7.76 -8.26 -15.45
N ALA A 8 6.50 -7.98 -15.76
CA ALA A 8 5.49 -7.69 -14.74
C ALA A 8 5.25 -8.89 -13.81
N TYR A 9 5.15 -10.10 -14.38
CA TYR A 9 5.01 -11.33 -13.61
C TYR A 9 6.20 -11.56 -12.66
N GLU A 10 7.43 -11.43 -13.17
CA GLU A 10 8.64 -11.59 -12.36
C GLU A 10 8.72 -10.54 -11.23
N LYS A 11 8.31 -9.30 -11.50
CA LYS A 11 8.23 -8.24 -10.48
C LYS A 11 7.25 -8.58 -9.37
N ILE A 12 6.06 -9.08 -9.72
CA ILE A 12 5.05 -9.50 -8.75
C ILE A 12 5.55 -10.70 -7.94
N ARG A 13 6.13 -11.71 -8.60
CA ARG A 13 6.70 -12.88 -7.92
C ARG A 13 7.72 -12.44 -6.87
N LYS A 14 8.66 -11.59 -7.27
CA LYS A 14 9.70 -11.06 -6.36
C LYS A 14 9.09 -10.30 -5.19
N ALA A 15 8.13 -9.41 -5.45
CA ALA A 15 7.46 -8.65 -4.40
C ALA A 15 6.71 -9.53 -3.40
N LEU A 16 6.10 -10.63 -3.84
CA LEU A 16 5.40 -11.58 -2.96
C LEU A 16 6.37 -12.44 -2.14
N THR A 17 7.50 -12.84 -2.70
CA THR A 17 8.48 -13.70 -2.01
C THR A 17 9.38 -12.91 -1.06
N GLU A 18 9.60 -11.63 -1.33
CA GLU A 18 10.47 -10.74 -0.54
C GLU A 18 9.64 -9.73 0.28
N ALA A 19 8.32 -9.93 0.38
CA ALA A 19 7.46 -9.04 1.13
C ALA A 19 7.92 -8.96 2.60
N PRO A 20 7.97 -7.75 3.20
CA PRO A 20 8.25 -7.62 4.61
C PRO A 20 7.18 -8.34 5.44
N LEU A 21 7.57 -8.89 6.59
CA LEU A 21 6.64 -9.53 7.51
C LEU A 21 5.59 -8.50 7.95
N LEU A 22 4.31 -8.85 7.83
CA LEU A 22 3.22 -8.01 8.31
C LEU A 22 3.06 -8.18 9.83
N LEU A 23 2.79 -7.07 10.51
CA LEU A 23 2.45 -7.07 11.93
C LEU A 23 1.01 -7.51 12.13
N MET A 24 0.76 -8.29 13.18
CA MET A 24 -0.60 -8.55 13.64
C MET A 24 -1.18 -7.24 14.22
N PRO A 25 -2.39 -6.81 13.81
CA PRO A 25 -2.97 -5.58 14.34
C PRO A 25 -3.25 -5.70 15.84
N ASP A 26 -2.86 -4.68 16.60
CA ASP A 26 -3.29 -4.47 17.98
C ASP A 26 -4.31 -3.32 18.02
N TRP A 27 -5.53 -3.62 18.42
CA TRP A 27 -6.64 -2.68 18.42
C TRP A 27 -6.57 -1.62 19.53
N ASN A 28 -5.64 -1.76 20.48
CA ASN A 28 -5.48 -0.84 21.60
C ASN A 28 -4.52 0.32 21.31
N ILE A 29 -3.81 0.27 20.18
CA ILE A 29 -2.82 1.27 19.80
C ILE A 29 -3.18 1.90 18.45
N PRO A 30 -2.85 3.19 18.23
CA PRO A 30 -3.26 3.90 17.03
C PRO A 30 -2.57 3.35 15.78
N PHE A 31 -3.31 3.34 14.67
CA PHE A 31 -2.76 3.06 13.35
C PHE A 31 -2.19 4.33 12.70
N LYS A 32 -1.22 4.14 11.80
CA LYS A 32 -0.71 5.16 10.89
C LYS A 32 -1.07 4.76 9.46
N LEU A 33 -1.78 5.61 8.75
CA LEU A 33 -2.13 5.37 7.35
C LEU A 33 -1.23 6.23 6.47
N TYR A 34 -0.44 5.57 5.63
CA TYR A 34 0.27 6.22 4.52
C TYR A 34 -0.56 6.01 3.26
N ILE A 35 -0.76 7.07 2.49
CA ILE A 35 -1.47 7.06 1.22
C ILE A 35 -0.61 7.70 0.14
N ASP A 36 -0.79 7.24 -1.09
CA ASP A 36 -0.18 7.83 -2.29
C ASP A 36 -1.11 7.60 -3.48
N ALA A 37 -1.34 8.66 -4.27
CA ALA A 37 -2.18 8.59 -5.45
C ALA A 37 -1.36 8.88 -6.72
N PHE A 38 -1.45 7.98 -7.68
CA PHE A 38 -0.84 8.17 -9.01
C PHE A 38 -1.92 8.20 -10.09
N ALA A 39 -1.56 8.58 -11.33
CA ALA A 39 -2.49 8.72 -12.44
C ALA A 39 -3.35 7.47 -12.72
N ASP A 40 -2.81 6.27 -12.49
CA ASP A 40 -3.45 5.00 -12.84
C ASP A 40 -3.81 4.11 -11.63
N GLY A 41 -3.42 4.50 -10.41
CA GLY A 41 -3.70 3.71 -9.21
C GLY A 41 -3.59 4.51 -7.92
N LEU A 42 -4.29 4.01 -6.91
CA LEU A 42 -4.24 4.46 -5.53
C LEU A 42 -3.51 3.39 -4.70
N GLY A 43 -2.64 3.84 -3.80
CA GLY A 43 -1.88 2.97 -2.90
C GLY A 43 -1.97 3.46 -1.47
N ALA A 44 -2.07 2.53 -0.53
CA ALA A 44 -1.99 2.84 0.88
C ALA A 44 -1.25 1.74 1.65
N ALA A 45 -0.60 2.12 2.74
CA ALA A 45 0.02 1.21 3.69
C ALA A 45 -0.47 1.56 5.09
N LEU A 46 -1.12 0.59 5.74
CA LEU A 46 -1.54 0.70 7.13
C LEU A 46 -0.39 0.19 7.99
N HIS A 47 0.12 1.05 8.87
CA HIS A 47 1.25 0.78 9.75
C HIS A 47 0.82 0.90 11.21
N GLN A 48 1.61 0.30 12.08
CA GLN A 48 1.43 0.41 13.52
C GLN A 48 2.78 0.39 14.23
N ALA A 49 2.92 1.17 15.30
CA ALA A 49 4.12 1.20 16.13
C ALA A 49 3.90 0.30 17.35
N GLN A 50 4.55 -0.86 17.35
CA GLN A 50 4.44 -1.90 18.39
C GLN A 50 5.77 -2.11 19.10
N ILE A 51 5.74 -2.69 20.29
CA ILE A 51 6.95 -3.21 20.93
C ILE A 51 7.18 -4.63 20.44
N ILE A 52 8.28 -4.86 19.74
CA ILE A 52 8.71 -6.17 19.25
C ILE A 52 10.12 -6.39 19.75
N ASP A 53 10.38 -7.53 20.42
CA ASP A 53 11.67 -7.84 21.04
C ASP A 53 12.20 -6.67 21.92
N ASP A 54 11.31 -6.14 22.78
CA ASP A 54 11.56 -5.01 23.69
C ASP A 54 11.97 -3.69 23.00
N LYS A 55 11.71 -3.54 21.70
CA LYS A 55 12.04 -2.34 20.93
C LYS A 55 10.81 -1.75 20.23
N PRO A 56 10.64 -0.41 20.25
CA PRO A 56 9.62 0.25 19.46
C PRO A 56 9.92 0.09 17.97
N THR A 57 9.04 -0.63 17.30
CA THR A 57 9.15 -0.97 15.88
C THR A 57 7.88 -0.55 15.17
N GLU A 58 8.01 0.32 14.18
CA GLU A 58 6.92 0.62 13.26
C GLU A 58 6.99 -0.36 12.08
N GLY A 59 5.89 -1.05 11.81
CA GLY A 59 5.81 -1.99 10.70
C GLY A 59 4.46 -1.96 10.00
N PRO A 60 4.40 -2.53 8.78
CA PRO A 60 3.18 -2.63 8.00
C PRO A 60 2.25 -3.69 8.61
N VAL A 61 0.99 -3.33 8.80
CA VAL A 61 -0.11 -4.27 9.11
C VAL A 61 -0.73 -4.78 7.82
N CYS A 62 -0.96 -3.89 6.84
CA CYS A 62 -1.43 -4.28 5.52
C CYS A 62 -1.07 -3.26 4.44
N TYR A 63 -1.03 -3.73 3.20
CA TYR A 63 -0.92 -2.90 2.01
C TYR A 63 -2.24 -2.96 1.24
N ILE A 64 -2.70 -1.81 0.78
CA ILE A 64 -3.96 -1.62 0.07
C ILE A 64 -3.63 -0.96 -1.26
N SER A 65 -4.21 -1.46 -2.35
CA SER A 65 -4.09 -0.78 -3.64
C SER A 65 -5.37 -0.95 -4.44
N ARG A 66 -5.71 0.07 -5.23
CA ARG A 66 -6.92 0.12 -6.03
C ARG A 66 -6.64 0.78 -7.37
N GLN A 67 -7.13 0.21 -8.46
CA GLN A 67 -7.13 0.90 -9.74
C GLN A 67 -8.17 2.01 -9.80
N ILE A 68 -7.83 3.09 -10.49
CA ILE A 68 -8.70 4.25 -10.65
C ILE A 68 -9.76 3.95 -11.70
N LYS A 69 -10.99 4.38 -11.45
CA LYS A 69 -12.08 4.27 -12.43
C LYS A 69 -11.92 5.32 -13.52
N PRO A 70 -12.40 5.08 -14.75
CA PRO A 70 -12.33 6.08 -15.83
C PRO A 70 -12.99 7.44 -15.52
N THR A 71 -13.92 7.49 -14.55
CA THR A 71 -14.52 8.73 -14.07
C THR A 71 -13.64 9.48 -13.08
N GLU A 72 -12.86 8.75 -12.29
CA GLU A 72 -11.94 9.27 -11.26
C GLU A 72 -10.64 9.80 -11.88
N SER A 73 -10.25 9.32 -13.07
CA SER A 73 -9.02 9.77 -13.77
C SER A 73 -9.02 11.24 -14.21
N ARG A 74 -10.18 11.92 -14.09
CA ARG A 74 -10.32 13.35 -14.39
C ARG A 74 -10.02 14.25 -13.20
N TYR A 75 -9.83 13.67 -12.02
CA TYR A 75 -9.53 14.42 -10.81
C TYR A 75 -8.11 15.00 -10.85
N GLY A 76 -7.97 16.21 -10.31
CA GLY A 76 -6.64 16.81 -10.10
C GLY A 76 -5.87 16.10 -9.00
N ALA A 77 -4.56 16.32 -8.92
CA ALA A 77 -3.68 15.65 -7.94
C ALA A 77 -4.21 15.72 -6.50
N SER A 78 -4.62 16.90 -6.01
CA SER A 78 -5.16 17.02 -4.65
C SER A 78 -6.46 16.24 -4.42
N GLN A 79 -7.32 16.14 -5.45
CA GLN A 79 -8.54 15.34 -5.38
C GLN A 79 -8.24 13.84 -5.39
N MET A 80 -7.18 13.43 -6.10
CA MET A 80 -6.68 12.07 -6.14
C MET A 80 -6.13 11.63 -4.78
N GLU A 81 -5.37 12.50 -4.09
CA GLU A 81 -4.92 12.24 -2.72
C GLU A 81 -6.10 12.08 -1.76
N CYS A 82 -7.11 12.95 -1.85
CA CYS A 82 -8.33 12.79 -1.06
C CYS A 82 -9.09 11.51 -1.40
N LEU A 83 -9.15 11.12 -2.68
CA LEU A 83 -9.76 9.86 -3.11
C LEU A 83 -9.00 8.64 -2.57
N CYS A 84 -7.68 8.73 -2.39
CA CYS A 84 -6.90 7.64 -1.81
C CYS A 84 -7.23 7.39 -0.33
N LEU A 85 -7.73 8.42 0.37
CA LEU A 85 -8.16 8.32 1.76
C LEU A 85 -9.56 7.69 1.93
N VAL A 86 -10.41 7.74 0.89
CA VAL A 86 -11.84 7.35 0.92
C VAL A 86 -12.08 5.97 0.30
#